data_AF-A0A7S0GVX6-F1
#
_entry.id   AF-A0A7S0GVX6-F1
#
_cell.length_a   1.000
_cell.length_b   1.000
_cell.length_c   1.000
_cell.angle_alpha   90.00
_cell.angle_beta   90.00
_cell.angle_gamma   90.00
#
_symmetry.space_group_name_H-M   'P 1'
#
loop_
_entity.id
_entity.type
_entity.pdbx_description
1 polymer ?
#
loop_
_entity_poly.entity_id
_entity_poly.type
_entity_poly.pdbx_seq_one_letter_code
_entity_poly.pdbx_strand_id
1 'polypeptide(L)'
;ARPRRATMGGTRGTRALALALVLLAVSSSCASAKSATAPSAVHLTSDGADAEIGKMTDDAEFAAIEFFAPWCPHCQNFGPTWETVAAYFNKGEGNAGVRPTPRVTVFSVDCVAERDMCHEFHITGYPTVFFGTLAQFKAEKEKENAGALAKLSARSAKDMLDAIGKETGGSYALREGEDDTAEARATRTRAEAAAAALKKTELDADGKEEDASAPHADLLDVAVATSRAYHEMTSPALLRPETRHAFLGFLNLLKAAHPLRVCADGARAIVDAFDDLWPAEDGDIAGVRARLSSARVCGDGLERLLLGISPDAQTRTDKQNGSGLSPDPDAAVRDTPWRSCLGTVEGTRGYTCGLWTLFHALAARAPGEDGGAVWFDAIVGWIEHFFPCDDCRSHFLAMAGEVESGDVVTARDAQLWAWKAHNKVNARLAEREANGLGAGSGDPAFPKTQWPDASACEACRAPITGAGARGEKKIVRWDEEAVAAFLTVYFHGVGAPRLELGDGKSALGAPKDGVLRAKKESGKTGSSRPAKAFFFLAFAALAAYGVKTNRLFLSSGNARRVLLLIRGGKSSVGGK
;
A
#
# COMPACT_ATOMS: atom_id res chain seq x y z
N ALA A 1 -63.10 13.73 69.53
CA ALA A 1 -62.16 14.84 69.76
C ALA A 1 -60.74 14.27 69.87
N ARG A 2 -59.74 14.88 69.25
CA ARG A 2 -58.34 14.41 69.17
C ARG A 2 -57.71 14.16 70.56
N PRO A 3 -56.66 13.31 70.65
CA PRO A 3 -55.30 13.88 70.69
C PRO A 3 -54.27 13.15 69.79
N ARG A 4 -53.19 13.89 69.51
CA ARG A 4 -52.01 13.51 68.71
C ARG A 4 -51.06 12.60 69.51
N ARG A 5 -50.38 11.68 68.83
CA ARG A 5 -48.95 11.38 69.07
C ARG A 5 -48.30 10.74 67.85
N ALA A 6 -47.05 11.15 67.62
CA ALA A 6 -46.20 10.84 66.49
C ALA A 6 -45.52 9.47 66.60
N THR A 7 -45.21 8.85 65.46
CA THR A 7 -44.04 8.00 65.27
C THR A 7 -43.46 8.20 63.86
N MET A 8 -42.13 8.35 63.86
CA MET A 8 -41.18 8.22 62.75
C MET A 8 -41.44 6.94 61.93
N GLY A 9 -40.99 6.76 60.69
CA GLY A 9 -39.94 7.38 59.88
C GLY A 9 -39.55 6.33 58.83
N GLY A 10 -39.17 6.75 57.62
CA GLY A 10 -38.81 5.77 56.58
C GLY A 10 -38.44 6.39 55.25
N THR A 11 -37.14 6.47 55.01
CA THR A 11 -36.49 6.40 53.68
C THR A 11 -36.81 7.49 52.65
N ARG A 12 -36.32 8.71 52.89
CA ARG A 12 -35.95 9.64 51.78
C ARG A 12 -34.56 10.26 51.88
N GLY A 13 -33.78 9.96 52.92
CA GLY A 13 -32.46 10.57 53.15
C GLY A 13 -31.26 9.84 52.53
N THR A 14 -31.36 8.55 52.18
CA THR A 14 -30.19 7.76 51.72
C THR A 14 -29.96 7.81 50.21
N ARG A 15 -30.96 8.19 49.41
CA ARG A 15 -30.80 8.32 47.95
C ARG A 15 -30.19 9.64 47.52
N ALA A 16 -30.38 10.73 48.29
CA ALA A 16 -29.79 12.03 47.97
C ALA A 16 -28.28 12.09 48.27
N LEU A 17 -27.82 11.43 49.34
CA LEU A 17 -26.40 11.39 49.71
C LEU A 17 -25.58 10.46 48.79
N ALA A 18 -26.17 9.35 48.33
CA ALA A 18 -25.52 8.45 47.37
C ALA A 18 -25.38 9.09 45.98
N LEU A 19 -26.34 9.92 45.55
CA LEU A 19 -26.24 10.63 44.27
C LEU A 19 -25.18 11.75 44.31
N ALA A 20 -25.02 12.43 45.44
CA ALA A 20 -24.01 13.48 45.62
C ALA A 20 -22.57 12.92 45.68
N LEU A 21 -22.37 11.74 46.29
CA LEU A 21 -21.06 11.06 46.31
C LEU A 21 -20.67 10.46 44.95
N VAL A 22 -21.63 10.00 44.15
CA VAL A 22 -21.37 9.57 42.76
C VAL A 22 -21.06 10.77 41.85
N LEU A 23 -21.72 11.92 42.04
CA LEU A 23 -21.43 13.14 41.28
C LEU A 23 -20.07 13.78 41.66
N LEU A 24 -19.62 13.61 42.90
CA LEU A 24 -18.28 14.04 43.34
C LEU A 24 -17.16 13.05 42.94
N ALA A 25 -17.46 11.76 42.80
CA ALA A 25 -16.52 10.77 42.28
C ALA A 25 -16.41 10.79 40.74
N VAL A 26 -17.46 11.23 40.02
CA VAL A 26 -17.42 11.42 38.56
C VAL A 26 -16.77 12.76 38.16
N SER A 27 -16.70 13.74 39.07
CA SER A 27 -15.99 15.01 38.82
C SER A 27 -14.50 15.00 39.19
N SER A 28 -14.00 13.94 39.85
CA SER A 28 -12.58 13.82 40.21
C SER A 28 -11.77 12.83 39.33
N SER A 29 -12.40 12.15 38.36
CA SER A 29 -11.72 11.23 37.42
C SER A 29 -11.70 11.68 35.95
N CYS A 30 -12.14 12.90 35.62
CA CYS A 30 -11.94 13.47 34.28
C CYS A 30 -10.84 14.56 34.23
N ALA A 31 -10.25 14.92 35.36
CA ALA A 31 -9.05 15.78 35.41
C ALA A 31 -7.75 14.96 35.25
N SER A 32 -7.68 14.09 34.24
CA SER A 32 -6.40 13.58 33.73
C SER A 32 -6.53 13.08 32.29
N ALA A 33 -7.20 13.87 31.44
CA ALA A 33 -6.84 13.94 30.02
C ALA A 33 -5.92 15.14 29.86
N LYS A 34 -4.73 15.11 30.49
CA LYS A 34 -3.68 16.06 30.16
C LYS A 34 -3.18 15.72 28.76
N SER A 35 -3.75 16.42 27.80
CA SER A 35 -3.15 16.83 26.53
C SER A 35 -2.31 15.76 25.83
N ALA A 36 -2.88 15.16 24.77
CA ALA A 36 -2.06 14.94 23.58
C ALA A 36 -1.38 16.28 23.30
N THR A 37 -0.08 16.35 23.53
CA THR A 37 0.66 17.60 23.42
C THR A 37 0.71 17.93 21.93
N ALA A 38 0.39 19.16 21.55
CA ALA A 38 0.45 19.55 20.14
C ALA A 38 1.87 19.29 19.58
N PRO A 39 1.99 18.86 18.31
CA PRO A 39 3.30 18.61 17.69
C PRO A 39 4.22 19.81 17.87
N SER A 40 5.50 19.53 18.08
CA SER A 40 6.54 20.53 18.29
C SER A 40 7.01 21.12 16.98
N ALA A 41 7.02 20.33 15.90
CA ALA A 41 7.24 20.83 14.55
C ALA A 41 6.03 21.65 14.10
N VAL A 42 6.27 22.81 13.50
CA VAL A 42 5.20 23.59 12.89
C VAL A 42 4.84 22.94 11.56
N HIS A 43 3.58 22.52 11.41
CA HIS A 43 3.12 21.92 10.16
C HIS A 43 2.83 23.02 9.13
N LEU A 44 3.51 22.95 7.99
CA LEU A 44 3.29 23.87 6.88
C LEU A 44 2.29 23.26 5.90
N THR A 45 1.32 24.08 5.49
CA THR A 45 0.35 23.76 4.44
C THR A 45 0.55 24.69 3.24
N SER A 46 0.14 24.27 2.06
CA SER A 46 0.33 25.04 0.82
C SER A 46 -0.27 26.46 0.91
N ASP A 47 -1.42 26.60 1.58
CA ASP A 47 -2.10 27.89 1.79
C ASP A 47 -1.50 28.74 2.91
N GLY A 48 -0.75 28.13 3.83
CA GLY A 48 -0.23 28.76 5.05
C GLY A 48 1.29 28.93 5.09
N ALA A 49 2.02 28.25 4.20
CA ALA A 49 3.47 28.14 4.26
C ALA A 49 4.15 29.50 4.17
N ASP A 50 3.75 30.33 3.19
CA ASP A 50 4.33 31.67 3.01
C ASP A 50 4.05 32.57 4.23
N ALA A 51 2.92 32.40 4.90
CA ALA A 51 2.58 33.16 6.11
C ALA A 51 3.38 32.68 7.33
N GLU A 52 3.56 31.37 7.52
CA GLU A 52 4.34 30.81 8.63
C GLU A 52 5.84 31.05 8.46
N ILE A 53 6.37 30.81 7.26
CA ILE A 53 7.75 31.10 6.88
C ILE A 53 7.99 32.62 6.93
N GLY A 54 7.01 33.43 6.53
CA GLY A 54 7.06 34.89 6.61
C GLY A 54 7.05 35.48 8.02
N LYS A 55 6.77 34.69 9.07
CA LYS A 55 6.94 35.12 10.47
C LYS A 55 8.41 35.14 10.91
N MET A 56 9.32 34.55 10.14
CA MET A 56 10.75 34.69 10.35
C MET A 56 11.16 36.11 9.99
N THR A 57 11.64 36.88 10.98
CA THR A 57 11.73 38.33 10.85
C THR A 57 13.04 38.82 10.23
N ASP A 58 14.07 37.98 10.09
CA ASP A 58 15.40 38.38 9.61
C ASP A 58 16.12 37.28 8.81
N ASP A 59 17.04 37.66 7.92
CA ASP A 59 17.96 36.76 7.19
C ASP A 59 18.91 35.96 8.09
N ALA A 60 18.91 36.24 9.41
CA ALA A 60 19.69 35.57 10.44
C ALA A 60 18.97 34.38 11.11
N GLU A 61 17.69 34.14 10.79
CA GLU A 61 16.95 32.96 11.25
C GLU A 61 17.06 31.81 10.25
N PHE A 62 17.37 30.62 10.77
CA PHE A 62 17.42 29.39 10.00
C PHE A 62 16.10 28.63 10.09
N ALA A 63 15.77 27.92 9.03
CA ALA A 63 14.66 26.98 8.97
C ALA A 63 15.21 25.57 8.72
N ALA A 64 14.60 24.59 9.39
CA ALA A 64 14.79 23.17 9.11
C ALA A 64 13.42 22.57 8.77
N ILE A 65 13.25 22.00 7.59
CA ILE A 65 11.95 21.50 7.11
C ILE A 65 12.08 20.01 6.78
N GLU A 66 11.28 19.18 7.44
CA GLU A 66 11.10 17.77 7.05
C GLU A 66 9.95 17.65 6.05
N PHE A 67 10.23 17.06 4.89
CA PHE A 67 9.26 16.60 3.92
C PHE A 67 9.06 15.10 4.10
N PHE A 68 7.85 14.69 4.47
CA PHE A 68 7.54 13.30 4.82
C PHE A 68 6.25 12.81 4.18
N ALA A 69 6.06 11.50 4.18
CA ALA A 69 4.78 10.89 3.86
C ALA A 69 4.29 10.06 5.07
N PRO A 70 3.05 10.24 5.54
CA PRO A 70 2.53 9.56 6.72
C PRO A 70 2.47 8.04 6.55
N TRP A 71 2.38 7.53 5.32
CA TRP A 71 2.38 6.10 5.02
C TRP A 71 3.78 5.48 4.94
N CYS A 72 4.85 6.30 4.92
CA CYS A 72 6.21 5.83 4.74
C CYS A 72 6.77 5.31 6.08
N PRO A 73 7.15 4.02 6.18
CA PRO A 73 7.70 3.47 7.42
C PRO A 73 8.98 4.15 7.89
N HIS A 74 9.81 4.61 6.95
CA HIS A 74 11.03 5.36 7.29
C HIS A 74 10.69 6.71 7.93
N CYS A 75 9.71 7.44 7.39
CA CYS A 75 9.23 8.70 7.97
C CYS A 75 8.56 8.49 9.33
N GLN A 76 7.77 7.45 9.48
CA GLN A 76 7.14 7.10 10.76
C GLN A 76 8.19 6.85 11.85
N ASN A 77 9.29 6.18 11.50
CA ASN A 77 10.41 5.93 12.41
C ASN A 77 11.25 7.18 12.69
N PHE A 78 11.39 8.07 11.72
CA PHE A 78 12.13 9.32 11.86
C PHE A 78 11.33 10.42 12.59
N GLY A 79 10.00 10.34 12.56
CA GLY A 79 9.10 11.30 13.18
C GLY A 79 9.39 11.62 14.65
N PRO A 80 9.58 10.65 15.55
CA PRO A 80 9.93 10.91 16.95
C PRO A 80 11.26 11.65 17.12
N THR A 81 12.26 11.32 16.29
CA THR A 81 13.53 12.05 16.22
C THR A 81 13.30 13.49 15.79
N TRP A 82 12.51 13.72 14.75
CA TRP A 82 12.21 15.07 14.25
C TRP A 82 11.44 15.92 15.26
N GLU A 83 10.46 15.33 15.95
CA GLU A 83 9.70 15.99 17.01
C GLU A 83 10.58 16.37 18.21
N THR A 84 11.60 15.57 18.52
CA THR A 84 12.59 15.89 19.56
C THR A 84 13.44 17.10 19.13
N VAL A 85 13.91 17.13 17.88
CA VAL A 85 14.63 18.28 17.32
C VAL A 85 13.76 19.54 17.33
N ALA A 86 12.49 19.41 16.96
CA ALA A 86 11.54 20.51 16.98
C ALA A 86 11.24 21.01 18.39
N ALA A 87 11.08 20.11 19.37
CA ALA A 87 10.91 20.49 20.78
C ALA A 87 12.12 21.27 21.30
N TYR A 88 13.33 20.87 20.90
CA TYR A 88 14.57 21.56 21.26
C TYR A 88 14.61 23.00 20.72
N PHE A 89 14.40 23.18 19.41
CA PHE A 89 14.55 24.49 18.78
C PHE A 89 13.32 25.39 18.94
N ASN A 90 12.11 24.85 18.78
CA ASN A 90 10.87 25.64 18.81
C ASN A 90 10.37 25.92 20.23
N LYS A 91 10.66 25.03 21.20
CA LYS A 91 10.15 25.13 22.58
C LYS A 91 11.27 25.29 23.63
N GLY A 92 12.53 25.02 23.29
CA GLY A 92 13.64 25.05 24.26
C GLY A 92 13.66 23.83 25.20
N GLU A 93 12.90 22.78 24.89
CA GLU A 93 12.92 21.52 25.65
C GLU A 93 14.31 20.86 25.52
N GLY A 94 14.84 20.26 26.59
CA GLY A 94 16.25 19.83 26.61
C GLY A 94 17.29 20.95 26.65
N ASN A 95 16.88 22.23 26.58
CA ASN A 95 17.74 23.41 26.71
C ASN A 95 17.25 24.40 27.78
N ALA A 96 16.91 23.90 28.97
CA ALA A 96 16.44 24.70 30.11
C ALA A 96 15.23 25.62 29.81
N GLY A 97 14.42 25.28 28.80
CA GLY A 97 13.28 26.10 28.35
C GLY A 97 13.70 27.33 27.54
N VAL A 98 14.97 27.44 27.18
CA VAL A 98 15.52 28.54 26.40
C VAL A 98 15.72 28.08 24.97
N ARG A 99 15.12 28.79 24.02
CA ARG A 99 15.35 28.52 22.61
C ARG A 99 16.81 28.85 22.22
N PRO A 100 17.53 27.95 21.52
CA PRO A 100 18.94 28.14 21.16
C PRO A 100 19.22 29.36 20.26
N THR A 101 20.49 29.79 20.25
CA THR A 101 21.04 30.79 19.32
C THR A 101 22.27 30.21 18.59
N PRO A 102 22.42 30.36 17.26
CA PRO A 102 21.49 31.01 16.31
C PRO A 102 20.07 30.41 16.31
N ARG A 103 19.08 31.24 15.96
CA ARG A 103 17.67 30.84 15.93
C ARG A 103 17.45 29.86 14.79
N VAL A 104 16.85 28.72 15.11
CA VAL A 104 16.36 27.74 14.14
C VAL A 104 14.88 27.52 14.42
N THR A 105 14.06 27.53 13.38
CA THR A 105 12.65 27.12 13.47
C THR A 105 12.46 25.82 12.68
N VAL A 106 11.82 24.84 13.29
CA VAL A 106 11.67 23.48 12.76
C VAL A 106 10.24 23.26 12.28
N PHE A 107 10.10 22.79 11.04
CA PHE A 107 8.83 22.57 10.35
C PHE A 107 8.68 21.15 9.85
N SER A 108 7.45 20.77 9.54
CA SER A 108 7.13 19.54 8.82
C SER A 108 6.15 19.81 7.69
N VAL A 109 6.25 19.01 6.64
CA VAL A 109 5.39 19.02 5.46
C VAL A 109 4.95 17.59 5.18
N ASP A 110 3.64 17.37 5.17
CA ASP A 110 3.06 16.11 4.71
C ASP A 110 2.90 16.18 3.20
N CYS A 111 3.79 15.52 2.45
CA CYS A 111 3.77 15.52 1.00
C CYS A 111 2.63 14.71 0.37
N VAL A 112 1.83 14.00 1.17
CA VAL A 112 0.61 13.35 0.69
C VAL A 112 -0.53 14.36 0.62
N ALA A 113 -0.61 15.27 1.60
CA ALA A 113 -1.59 16.34 1.68
C ALA A 113 -1.15 17.59 0.89
N GLU A 114 0.12 17.97 1.00
CA GLU A 114 0.71 19.22 0.50
C GLU A 114 1.64 18.99 -0.70
N ARG A 115 1.10 18.29 -1.70
CA ARG A 115 1.87 17.79 -2.86
C ARG A 115 2.53 18.90 -3.65
N ASP A 116 1.79 19.96 -3.96
CA ASP A 116 2.28 21.07 -4.78
C ASP A 116 3.51 21.70 -4.15
N MET A 117 3.50 21.88 -2.82
CA MET A 117 4.66 22.37 -2.10
C MET A 117 5.84 21.40 -2.19
N CYS A 118 5.63 20.09 -2.03
CA CYS A 118 6.72 19.12 -2.19
C CYS A 118 7.25 19.03 -3.63
N HIS A 119 6.42 19.35 -4.62
CA HIS A 119 6.83 19.47 -6.01
C HIS A 119 7.67 20.73 -6.27
N GLU A 120 7.29 21.87 -5.68
CA GLU A 120 8.07 23.11 -5.71
C GLU A 120 9.47 22.91 -5.10
N PHE A 121 9.58 22.10 -4.05
CA PHE A 121 10.86 21.74 -3.43
C PHE A 121 11.55 20.52 -4.06
N HIS A 122 11.07 20.02 -5.20
CA HIS A 122 11.67 18.90 -5.95
C HIS A 122 11.93 17.65 -5.09
N ILE A 123 11.02 17.34 -4.16
CA ILE A 123 11.18 16.21 -3.25
C ILE A 123 11.01 14.90 -4.03
N THR A 124 12.10 14.15 -4.14
CA THR A 124 12.19 12.86 -4.86
C THR A 124 12.07 11.65 -3.94
N GLY A 125 12.11 11.85 -2.62
CA GLY A 125 12.02 10.75 -1.67
C GLY A 125 11.87 11.22 -0.22
N TYR A 126 11.44 10.29 0.63
CA TYR A 126 11.03 10.58 2.01
C TYR A 126 11.77 9.74 3.08
N PRO A 127 12.01 10.31 4.28
CA PRO A 127 11.91 11.75 4.57
C PRO A 127 13.07 12.49 3.89
N THR A 128 12.86 13.75 3.53
CA THR A 128 13.91 14.68 3.10
C THR A 128 13.94 15.85 4.06
N VAL A 129 15.11 16.20 4.58
CA VAL A 129 15.28 17.38 5.44
C VAL A 129 16.08 18.42 4.70
N PHE A 130 15.49 19.61 4.52
CA PHE A 130 16.20 20.79 4.03
C PHE A 130 16.46 21.78 5.16
N PHE A 131 17.62 22.41 5.09
CA PHE A 131 18.11 23.38 6.05
C PHE A 131 18.68 24.61 5.33
N GLY A 132 18.37 25.79 5.84
CA GLY A 132 18.88 27.04 5.29
C GLY A 132 18.22 28.26 5.91
N THR A 133 18.62 29.46 5.47
CA THR A 133 17.98 30.72 5.87
C THR A 133 16.69 30.95 5.10
N LEU A 134 15.85 31.85 5.61
CA LEU A 134 14.63 32.29 4.92
C LEU A 134 14.89 32.72 3.46
N ALA A 135 15.97 33.47 3.22
CA ALA A 135 16.35 33.92 1.88
C ALA A 135 16.67 32.75 0.95
N GLN A 136 17.30 31.69 1.46
CA GLN A 136 17.60 30.50 0.68
C GLN A 136 16.33 29.73 0.32
N PHE A 137 15.37 29.60 1.25
CA PHE A 137 14.09 28.96 0.97
C PHE A 137 13.25 29.74 -0.06
N LYS A 138 13.23 31.07 0.01
CA LYS A 138 12.58 31.91 -1.00
C LYS A 138 13.23 31.74 -2.38
N ALA A 139 14.56 31.72 -2.41
CA ALA A 139 15.30 31.54 -3.66
C ALA A 139 15.05 30.17 -4.30
N GLU A 140 14.95 29.10 -3.50
CA GLU A 140 14.65 27.74 -4.01
C GLU A 140 13.25 27.66 -4.62
N LYS A 141 12.26 28.34 -4.04
CA LYS A 141 10.89 28.42 -4.61
C LYS A 141 10.84 29.19 -5.93
N GLU A 142 11.69 30.22 -6.09
CA GLU A 142 11.74 31.04 -7.31
C GLU A 142 12.60 30.41 -8.43
N LYS A 143 13.62 29.63 -8.08
CA LYS A 143 14.52 28.95 -9.01
C LYS A 143 14.79 27.52 -8.57
N GLU A 144 14.38 26.58 -9.41
CA GLU A 144 14.72 25.17 -9.30
C GLU A 144 16.24 24.97 -9.15
N ASN A 145 16.64 24.22 -8.12
CA ASN A 145 18.04 23.90 -7.81
C ASN A 145 18.89 25.16 -7.65
N ALA A 146 18.39 26.17 -6.92
CA ALA A 146 19.19 27.33 -6.54
C ALA A 146 20.44 26.92 -5.72
N GLY A 147 20.51 25.67 -5.27
CA GLY A 147 21.69 25.04 -4.67
C GLY A 147 22.02 25.61 -3.30
N ALA A 148 21.05 26.32 -2.70
CA ALA A 148 21.26 27.13 -1.53
C ALA A 148 20.86 26.41 -0.22
N LEU A 149 20.03 25.36 -0.31
CA LEU A 149 19.59 24.59 0.86
C LEU A 149 20.52 23.39 1.10
N ALA A 150 20.92 23.21 2.36
CA ALA A 150 21.62 22.01 2.80
C ALA A 150 20.63 20.85 2.99
N LYS A 151 20.89 19.71 2.35
CA LYS A 151 20.13 18.47 2.60
C LYS A 151 20.77 17.73 3.77
N LEU A 152 20.05 17.66 4.89
CA LEU A 152 20.53 16.99 6.11
C LEU A 152 20.03 15.55 6.17
N SER A 153 20.84 14.68 6.77
CA SER A 153 20.45 13.31 7.10
C SER A 153 21.00 12.94 8.48
N ALA A 154 20.17 12.31 9.30
CA ALA A 154 20.54 11.93 10.66
C ALA A 154 19.74 10.69 11.08
N ARG A 155 20.30 9.91 12.01
CA ARG A 155 19.66 8.70 12.54
C ARG A 155 19.12 8.87 13.96
N SER A 156 19.43 9.99 14.60
CA SER A 156 19.02 10.33 15.96
C SER A 156 18.84 11.84 16.09
N ALA A 157 18.12 12.28 17.12
CA ALA A 157 17.96 13.71 17.40
C ALA A 157 19.32 14.39 17.64
N LYS A 158 20.22 13.71 18.35
CA LYS A 158 21.58 14.19 18.61
C LYS A 158 22.35 14.42 17.31
N ASP A 159 22.37 13.45 16.40
CA ASP A 159 23.07 13.59 15.12
C ASP A 159 22.52 14.75 14.29
N MET A 160 21.20 14.98 14.36
CA MET A 160 20.56 16.10 13.67
C MET A 160 20.94 17.44 14.29
N LEU A 161 20.98 17.55 15.63
CA LEU A 161 21.47 18.75 16.31
C LEU A 161 22.94 19.05 15.96
N ASP A 162 23.79 18.02 15.91
CA ASP A 162 25.19 18.17 15.50
C ASP A 162 25.31 18.61 14.04
N ALA A 163 24.46 18.09 13.13
CA ALA A 163 24.41 18.52 11.74
C ALA A 163 23.99 19.99 11.62
N ILE A 164 22.92 20.40 12.30
CA ILE A 164 22.46 21.79 12.31
C ILE A 164 23.54 22.71 12.93
N GLY A 165 24.23 22.27 13.98
CA GLY A 165 25.32 23.02 14.61
C GLY A 165 26.48 23.29 13.65
N LYS A 166 26.83 22.34 12.78
CA LYS A 166 27.85 22.54 11.74
C LYS A 166 27.45 23.61 10.73
N GLU A 167 26.18 23.64 10.33
CA GLU A 167 25.68 24.63 9.37
C GLU A 167 25.54 26.03 9.98
N THR A 168 25.10 26.13 11.24
CA THR A 168 24.91 27.44 11.91
C THR A 168 26.16 27.99 12.59
N GLY A 169 27.18 27.17 12.80
CA GLY A 169 28.31 27.47 13.71
C GLY A 169 27.92 27.44 15.19
N GLY A 170 26.71 26.99 15.52
CA GLY A 170 26.22 26.80 16.88
C GLY A 170 26.65 25.47 17.51
N SER A 171 26.58 25.39 18.83
CA SER A 171 26.76 24.14 19.58
C SER A 171 25.45 23.79 20.25
N TYR A 172 24.80 22.72 19.78
CA TYR A 172 23.52 22.24 20.29
C TYR A 172 23.70 20.85 20.88
N ALA A 173 23.21 20.65 22.10
CA ALA A 173 23.30 19.36 22.77
C ALA A 173 22.07 19.13 23.63
N LEU A 174 21.55 17.90 23.57
CA LEU A 174 20.60 17.39 24.55
C LEU A 174 21.34 17.08 25.86
N ARG A 175 20.64 17.18 26.99
CA ARG A 175 21.21 16.71 28.26
C ARG A 175 21.33 15.19 28.23
N GLU A 176 22.30 14.69 28.97
CA GLU A 176 22.59 13.26 29.05
C GLU A 176 21.34 12.46 29.49
N GLY A 177 20.93 11.47 28.68
CA GLY A 177 19.73 10.65 28.90
C GLY A 177 18.39 11.28 28.47
N GLU A 178 18.41 12.49 27.89
CA GLU A 178 17.19 13.17 27.44
C GLU A 178 16.74 12.76 26.03
N ASP A 179 17.60 12.16 25.20
CA ASP A 179 17.24 11.73 23.84
C ASP A 179 16.25 10.55 23.85
N ASP A 180 16.57 9.46 24.54
CA ASP A 180 15.73 8.28 24.66
C ASP A 180 14.37 8.63 25.28
N THR A 181 14.36 9.54 26.25
CA THR A 181 13.13 9.94 26.95
C THR A 181 12.29 10.92 26.13
N ALA A 182 12.89 11.78 25.32
CA ALA A 182 12.19 12.68 24.41
C ALA A 182 11.61 11.93 23.21
N GLU A 183 12.38 11.04 22.59
CA GLU A 183 11.91 10.21 21.47
C GLU A 183 10.78 9.26 21.91
N ALA A 184 10.90 8.62 23.08
CA ALA A 184 9.83 7.79 23.64
C ALA A 184 8.55 8.58 23.95
N ARG A 185 8.68 9.86 24.38
CA ARG A 185 7.54 10.74 24.64
C ARG A 185 6.88 11.17 23.33
N ALA A 186 7.67 11.61 22.34
CA ALA A 186 7.18 11.99 21.02
C ALA A 186 6.44 10.83 20.32
N THR A 187 6.99 9.62 20.43
CA THR A 187 6.34 8.38 19.96
C THR A 187 4.95 8.20 20.57
N ARG A 188 4.84 8.34 21.90
CA ARG A 188 3.57 8.22 22.61
C ARG A 188 2.58 9.30 22.20
N THR A 189 3.02 10.55 22.08
CA THR A 189 2.19 11.67 21.66
C THR A 189 1.62 11.46 20.24
N ARG A 190 2.42 10.95 19.30
CA ARG A 190 1.97 10.65 17.93
C ARG A 190 0.97 9.48 17.91
N ALA A 191 1.21 8.44 18.71
CA ALA A 191 0.27 7.33 18.87
C ALA A 191 -1.06 7.78 19.51
N GLU A 192 -1.02 8.68 20.49
CA GLU A 192 -2.20 9.26 21.13
C GLU A 192 -2.97 10.21 20.20
N ALA A 193 -2.28 11.03 19.42
CA ALA A 193 -2.89 11.89 18.40
C ALA A 193 -3.59 11.08 17.31
N ALA A 194 -2.94 10.03 16.82
CA ALA A 194 -3.52 9.07 15.87
C ALA A 194 -4.76 8.37 16.46
N ALA A 195 -4.70 7.92 17.73
CA ALA A 195 -5.86 7.33 18.41
C ALA A 195 -7.03 8.32 18.61
N ALA A 196 -6.74 9.61 18.77
CA ALA A 196 -7.76 10.66 18.83
C ALA A 196 -8.41 10.93 17.46
N ALA A 197 -7.67 10.81 16.36
CA ALA A 197 -8.21 10.93 15.00
C ALA A 197 -9.19 9.80 14.66
N LEU A 198 -8.93 8.57 15.13
CA LEU A 198 -9.85 7.42 14.95
C LEU A 198 -11.23 7.59 15.58
N LYS A 199 -11.35 8.36 16.68
CA LYS A 199 -12.66 8.66 17.28
C LYS A 199 -13.57 9.52 16.39
N LYS A 200 -13.02 10.12 15.32
CA LYS A 200 -13.77 10.99 14.40
C LYS A 200 -14.38 10.21 13.22
N THR A 201 -14.01 8.95 13.04
CA THR A 201 -14.50 8.04 11.99
C THR A 201 -15.15 6.82 12.63
N GLU A 202 -16.32 7.00 13.26
CA GLU A 202 -17.22 5.90 13.62
C GLU A 202 -18.45 5.92 12.70
N LEU A 203 -18.42 5.15 11.61
CA LEU A 203 -19.55 4.66 10.81
C LEU A 203 -19.03 3.41 10.05
N ASP A 204 -19.61 2.22 10.04
CA ASP A 204 -20.95 1.78 10.42
C ASP A 204 -20.91 0.44 11.18
N ALA A 205 -21.68 0.37 12.25
CA ALA A 205 -21.95 -0.82 13.04
C ALA A 205 -23.17 -1.57 12.49
N ASP A 206 -23.05 -2.16 11.30
CA ASP A 206 -23.97 -3.21 10.88
C ASP A 206 -23.30 -4.56 11.13
N GLY A 207 -23.43 -5.04 12.37
CA GLY A 207 -22.99 -6.36 12.82
C GLY A 207 -23.71 -7.49 12.10
N LYS A 208 -23.31 -7.76 10.86
CA LYS A 208 -23.62 -8.99 10.13
C LYS A 208 -22.33 -9.79 10.01
N GLU A 209 -22.38 -11.03 10.49
CA GLU A 209 -21.40 -12.06 10.13
C GLU A 209 -21.28 -12.12 8.60
N GLU A 210 -20.13 -11.74 8.07
CA GLU A 210 -19.82 -12.00 6.67
C GLU A 210 -19.71 -13.51 6.44
N ASP A 211 -20.39 -13.97 5.39
CA ASP A 211 -20.36 -15.33 4.89
C ASP A 211 -18.90 -15.81 4.73
N ALA A 212 -18.65 -17.06 5.09
CA ALA A 212 -17.34 -17.72 5.14
C ALA A 212 -16.74 -17.94 3.75
N SER A 213 -16.56 -16.86 3.00
CA SER A 213 -15.79 -16.84 1.76
C SER A 213 -14.31 -17.05 2.09
N ALA A 214 -13.59 -17.72 1.18
CA ALA A 214 -12.16 -17.91 1.32
C ALA A 214 -11.47 -16.54 1.47
N PRO A 215 -10.41 -16.44 2.32
CA PRO A 215 -9.68 -15.19 2.48
C PRO A 215 -9.16 -14.73 1.12
N HIS A 216 -9.37 -13.46 0.80
CA HIS A 216 -9.02 -12.87 -0.49
C HIS A 216 -8.43 -11.48 -0.31
N ALA A 217 -7.64 -11.04 -1.29
CA ALA A 217 -7.18 -9.67 -1.38
C ALA A 217 -8.34 -8.72 -1.70
N ASP A 218 -8.42 -7.58 -1.02
CA ASP A 218 -9.41 -6.55 -1.30
C ASP A 218 -9.07 -5.83 -2.61
N LEU A 219 -9.95 -5.94 -3.59
CA LEU A 219 -9.74 -5.39 -4.92
C LEU A 219 -9.87 -3.88 -4.97
N LEU A 220 -10.63 -3.26 -4.05
CA LEU A 220 -10.67 -1.82 -3.94
C LEU A 220 -9.31 -1.29 -3.48
N ASP A 221 -8.70 -1.93 -2.49
CA ASP A 221 -7.33 -1.58 -2.05
C ASP A 221 -6.32 -1.74 -3.21
N VAL A 222 -6.47 -2.77 -4.05
CA VAL A 222 -5.65 -2.90 -5.27
C VAL A 222 -5.87 -1.73 -6.23
N ALA A 223 -7.12 -1.30 -6.44
CA ALA A 223 -7.44 -0.18 -7.33
C ALA A 223 -6.90 1.17 -6.81
N VAL A 224 -7.08 1.43 -5.51
CA VAL A 224 -6.55 2.62 -4.83
C VAL A 224 -5.02 2.63 -4.90
N ALA A 225 -4.37 1.48 -4.70
CA ALA A 225 -2.93 1.34 -4.86
C ALA A 225 -2.47 1.61 -6.30
N THR A 226 -3.18 1.10 -7.30
CA THR A 226 -2.88 1.35 -8.72
C THR A 226 -2.98 2.83 -9.06
N SER A 227 -4.05 3.51 -8.63
CA SER A 227 -4.23 4.95 -8.82
C SER A 227 -3.14 5.77 -8.14
N ARG A 228 -2.80 5.45 -6.89
CA ARG A 228 -1.71 6.10 -6.15
C ARG A 228 -0.35 5.87 -6.81
N ALA A 229 -0.06 4.64 -7.23
CA ALA A 229 1.20 4.30 -7.90
C ALA A 229 1.37 5.04 -9.23
N TYR A 230 0.30 5.14 -10.03
CA TYR A 230 0.32 5.93 -11.26
C TYR A 230 0.55 7.41 -10.99
N HIS A 231 -0.08 7.94 -9.94
CA HIS A 231 0.11 9.34 -9.55
C HIS A 231 1.58 9.63 -9.17
N GLU A 232 2.23 8.76 -8.40
CA GLU A 232 3.67 8.89 -8.09
C GLU A 232 4.52 8.90 -9.38
N MET A 233 4.21 8.02 -10.33
CA MET A 233 4.90 7.95 -11.62
C MET A 233 4.80 9.23 -12.43
N THR A 234 3.70 9.97 -12.31
CA THR A 234 3.47 11.26 -12.98
C THR A 234 3.94 12.48 -12.17
N SER A 235 4.58 12.27 -11.02
CA SER A 235 5.07 13.39 -10.22
C SER A 235 6.21 14.14 -10.94
N PRO A 236 6.31 15.47 -10.80
CA PRO A 236 7.39 16.29 -11.34
C PRO A 236 8.80 15.79 -10.98
N ALA A 237 8.94 15.22 -9.78
CA ALA A 237 10.23 14.79 -9.25
C ALA A 237 10.68 13.42 -9.82
N LEU A 238 9.73 12.54 -10.17
CA LEU A 238 10.02 11.15 -10.55
C LEU A 238 9.85 10.88 -12.05
N LEU A 239 9.03 11.67 -12.75
CA LEU A 239 8.88 11.60 -14.20
C LEU A 239 10.09 12.27 -14.88
N ARG A 240 11.02 11.45 -15.39
CA ARG A 240 12.26 11.90 -16.05
C ARG A 240 12.47 11.12 -17.35
N PRO A 241 13.23 11.63 -18.33
CA PRO A 241 13.44 10.93 -19.61
C PRO A 241 13.92 9.49 -19.42
N GLU A 242 14.79 9.26 -18.43
CA GLU A 242 15.38 7.95 -18.14
C GLU A 242 14.36 6.96 -17.57
N THR A 243 13.27 7.44 -16.97
CA THR A 243 12.25 6.59 -16.34
C THR A 243 11.17 6.12 -17.31
N ARG A 244 11.22 6.55 -18.58
CA ARG A 244 10.24 6.19 -19.64
C ARG A 244 10.08 4.68 -19.82
N HIS A 245 11.17 3.92 -19.82
CA HIS A 245 11.12 2.47 -20.03
C HIS A 245 10.42 1.76 -18.86
N ALA A 246 10.80 2.09 -17.62
CA ALA A 246 10.16 1.55 -16.42
C ALA A 246 8.68 1.94 -16.33
N PHE A 247 8.34 3.17 -16.71
CA PHE A 247 6.96 3.66 -16.77
C PHE A 247 6.10 2.78 -17.70
N LEU A 248 6.57 2.58 -18.94
CA LEU A 248 5.88 1.78 -19.94
C LEU A 248 5.84 0.29 -19.55
N GLY A 249 6.92 -0.24 -18.95
CA GLY A 249 6.97 -1.62 -18.45
C GLY A 249 5.90 -1.90 -17.40
N PHE A 250 5.76 -1.00 -16.42
CA PHE A 250 4.72 -1.13 -15.39
C PHE A 250 3.30 -1.04 -15.97
N LEU A 251 3.05 -0.09 -16.89
CA LEU A 251 1.74 0.01 -17.55
C LEU A 251 1.40 -1.23 -18.39
N ASN A 252 2.37 -1.82 -19.09
CA ASN A 252 2.16 -3.06 -19.82
C ASN A 252 1.82 -4.23 -18.89
N LEU A 253 2.46 -4.31 -17.72
CA LEU A 253 2.12 -5.29 -16.69
C LEU A 253 0.68 -5.07 -16.19
N LEU A 254 0.28 -3.83 -15.88
CA LEU A 254 -1.09 -3.52 -15.48
C LEU A 254 -2.12 -3.91 -16.57
N LYS A 255 -1.86 -3.54 -17.83
CA LYS A 255 -2.68 -3.89 -19.00
C LYS A 255 -2.92 -5.40 -19.13
N ALA A 256 -1.94 -6.22 -18.77
CA ALA A 256 -1.97 -7.66 -18.94
C ALA A 256 -2.46 -8.43 -17.71
N ALA A 257 -2.12 -7.97 -16.51
CA ALA A 257 -2.25 -8.75 -15.27
C ALA A 257 -3.14 -8.11 -14.20
N HIS A 258 -3.65 -6.88 -14.38
CA HIS A 258 -4.44 -6.23 -13.34
C HIS A 258 -5.78 -6.98 -13.09
N PRO A 259 -6.15 -7.25 -11.83
CA PRO A 259 -7.34 -8.05 -11.50
C PRO A 259 -8.67 -7.38 -11.86
N LEU A 260 -8.72 -6.05 -11.77
CA LEU A 260 -9.87 -5.27 -12.18
C LEU A 260 -9.76 -4.89 -13.65
N ARG A 261 -10.77 -5.28 -14.42
CA ARG A 261 -10.81 -4.99 -15.86
C ARG A 261 -10.77 -3.49 -16.16
N VAL A 262 -11.41 -2.66 -15.33
CA VAL A 262 -11.42 -1.20 -15.53
C VAL A 262 -10.02 -0.59 -15.51
N CYS A 263 -9.13 -1.07 -14.63
CA CYS A 263 -7.75 -0.61 -14.62
C CYS A 263 -6.87 -1.31 -15.66
N ALA A 264 -7.17 -2.55 -16.03
CA ALA A 264 -6.48 -3.19 -17.16
C ALA A 264 -6.80 -2.45 -18.48
N ASP A 265 -8.06 -2.06 -18.69
CA ASP A 265 -8.52 -1.34 -19.88
C ASP A 265 -8.06 0.14 -19.84
N GLY A 266 -8.02 0.79 -18.68
CA GLY A 266 -7.44 2.13 -18.50
C GLY A 266 -5.94 2.16 -18.79
N ALA A 267 -5.16 1.24 -18.19
CA ALA A 267 -3.74 1.07 -18.52
C ALA A 267 -3.53 0.76 -20.00
N ARG A 268 -4.40 -0.05 -20.62
CA ARG A 268 -4.36 -0.32 -22.06
C ARG A 268 -4.52 0.95 -22.89
N ALA A 269 -5.48 1.80 -22.55
CA ALA A 269 -5.69 3.06 -23.26
C ALA A 269 -4.46 3.97 -23.20
N ILE A 270 -3.78 4.03 -22.06
CA ILE A 270 -2.54 4.80 -21.90
C ILE A 270 -1.41 4.18 -22.73
N VAL A 271 -1.23 2.86 -22.67
CA VAL A 271 -0.21 2.13 -23.45
C VAL A 271 -0.41 2.34 -24.95
N ASP A 272 -1.65 2.21 -25.43
CA ASP A 272 -1.96 2.31 -26.85
C ASP A 272 -1.76 3.75 -27.39
N ALA A 273 -1.83 4.76 -26.53
CA ALA A 273 -1.55 6.16 -26.84
C ALA A 273 -0.16 6.65 -26.34
N PHE A 274 0.70 5.74 -25.86
CA PHE A 274 1.87 6.13 -25.07
C PHE A 274 2.88 6.98 -25.85
N ASP A 275 3.11 6.66 -27.12
CA ASP A 275 4.05 7.42 -27.95
C ASP A 275 3.53 8.83 -28.30
N ASP A 276 2.22 9.06 -28.26
CA ASP A 276 1.61 10.40 -28.41
C ASP A 276 1.67 11.19 -27.09
N LEU A 277 1.49 10.50 -25.95
CA LEU A 277 1.52 11.10 -24.62
C LEU A 277 2.96 11.42 -24.17
N TRP A 278 3.90 10.53 -24.49
CA TRP A 278 5.33 10.62 -24.17
C TRP A 278 6.19 10.17 -25.37
N PRO A 279 6.38 11.04 -26.37
CA PRO A 279 7.29 10.75 -27.48
C PRO A 279 8.72 10.53 -26.98
N ALA A 280 9.45 9.57 -27.58
CA ALA A 280 10.78 9.17 -27.10
C ALA A 280 11.84 10.30 -27.18
N GLU A 281 11.69 11.21 -28.14
CA GLU A 281 12.58 12.36 -28.35
C GLU A 281 12.03 13.65 -27.70
N ASP A 282 10.95 13.56 -26.92
CA ASP A 282 10.35 14.74 -26.30
C ASP A 282 11.23 15.27 -25.17
N GLY A 283 11.83 16.44 -25.39
CA GLY A 283 12.58 17.17 -24.37
C GLY A 283 11.69 17.97 -23.40
N ASP A 284 10.40 18.11 -23.68
CA ASP A 284 9.44 18.83 -22.84
C ASP A 284 8.75 17.87 -21.84
N ILE A 285 9.49 17.49 -20.79
CA ILE A 285 8.97 16.63 -19.74
C ILE A 285 7.80 17.27 -18.98
N ALA A 286 7.72 18.60 -18.91
CA ALA A 286 6.59 19.29 -18.28
C ALA A 286 5.30 19.09 -19.11
N GLY A 287 5.39 19.18 -20.44
CA GLY A 287 4.30 18.86 -21.36
C GLY A 287 3.91 17.39 -21.33
N VAL A 288 4.89 16.48 -21.32
CA VAL A 288 4.67 15.03 -21.13
C VAL A 288 3.90 14.77 -19.84
N ARG A 289 4.33 15.37 -18.73
CA ARG A 289 3.68 15.26 -17.43
C ARG A 289 2.22 15.68 -17.52
N ALA A 290 1.95 16.86 -18.07
CA ALA A 290 0.59 17.38 -18.18
C ALA A 290 -0.33 16.41 -18.95
N ARG A 291 0.17 15.81 -20.03
CA ARG A 291 -0.59 14.80 -20.80
C ARG A 291 -0.83 13.52 -19.99
N LEU A 292 0.19 12.99 -19.33
CA LEU A 292 0.10 11.73 -18.56
C LEU A 292 -0.72 11.88 -17.27
N SER A 293 -0.56 12.98 -16.53
CA SER A 293 -1.31 13.25 -15.29
C SER A 293 -2.80 13.49 -15.53
N SER A 294 -3.17 13.86 -16.77
CA SER A 294 -4.58 13.96 -17.18
C SER A 294 -5.19 12.61 -17.61
N ALA A 295 -4.40 11.53 -17.71
CA ALA A 295 -4.90 10.21 -18.04
C ALA A 295 -5.35 9.44 -16.80
N ARG A 296 -6.33 8.54 -16.99
CA ARG A 296 -6.99 7.77 -15.92
C ARG A 296 -6.55 6.32 -15.96
N VAL A 297 -5.71 5.88 -15.01
CA VAL A 297 -5.17 4.52 -15.04
C VAL A 297 -6.23 3.45 -14.77
N CYS A 298 -7.28 3.81 -14.00
CA CYS A 298 -8.41 2.95 -13.70
C CYS A 298 -9.68 3.26 -14.52
N GLY A 299 -9.59 4.19 -15.48
CA GLY A 299 -10.70 4.67 -16.29
C GLY A 299 -11.81 5.39 -15.50
N ASP A 300 -12.76 5.99 -16.22
CA ASP A 300 -13.85 6.78 -15.62
C ASP A 300 -14.82 5.96 -14.77
N GLY A 301 -14.95 4.67 -15.07
CA GLY A 301 -16.00 3.82 -14.49
C GLY A 301 -15.83 3.59 -12.99
N LEU A 302 -14.58 3.54 -12.50
CA LEU A 302 -14.29 3.32 -11.09
C LEU A 302 -14.58 4.57 -10.25
N GLU A 303 -14.15 5.74 -10.70
CA GLU A 303 -14.47 7.01 -10.03
C GLU A 303 -15.98 7.22 -9.96
N ARG A 304 -16.71 7.04 -11.08
CA ARG A 304 -18.17 7.18 -11.11
C ARG A 304 -18.85 6.23 -10.13
N LEU A 305 -18.38 4.98 -10.04
CA LEU A 305 -18.90 4.02 -9.07
C LEU A 305 -18.72 4.50 -7.63
N LEU A 306 -17.52 4.98 -7.29
CA LEU A 306 -17.20 5.46 -5.94
C LEU A 306 -17.99 6.72 -5.58
N LEU A 307 -18.28 7.58 -6.56
CA LEU A 307 -19.11 8.77 -6.41
C LEU A 307 -20.62 8.47 -6.46
N GLY A 308 -21.03 7.22 -6.67
CA GLY A 308 -22.45 6.84 -6.81
C GLY A 308 -23.13 7.41 -8.07
N ILE A 309 -22.36 7.77 -9.09
CA ILE A 309 -22.84 8.36 -10.35
C ILE A 309 -23.20 7.25 -11.34
N SER A 310 -24.40 7.33 -11.92
CA SER A 310 -24.86 6.37 -12.94
C SER A 310 -23.95 6.41 -14.19
N PRO A 311 -23.51 5.26 -14.73
CA PRO A 311 -22.67 5.20 -15.94
C PRO A 311 -23.36 5.74 -17.20
N ASP A 312 -24.70 5.67 -17.24
CA ASP A 312 -25.54 6.17 -18.34
C ASP A 312 -25.85 7.67 -18.22
N ALA A 313 -25.34 8.35 -17.19
CA ALA A 313 -25.43 9.80 -17.09
C ALA A 313 -24.60 10.43 -18.22
N GLN A 314 -25.27 10.70 -19.34
CA GLN A 314 -24.69 11.38 -20.49
C GLN A 314 -24.15 12.73 -20.04
N THR A 315 -22.92 13.05 -20.44
CA THR A 315 -22.16 14.28 -20.19
C THR A 315 -22.85 15.50 -20.79
N ARG A 316 -24.02 15.84 -20.26
CA ARG A 316 -24.82 16.99 -20.67
C ARG A 316 -24.85 18.06 -19.59
N THR A 317 -23.77 18.21 -18.83
CA THR A 317 -23.59 19.33 -17.88
C THR A 317 -22.14 19.78 -17.68
N ASP A 318 -21.19 19.48 -18.58
CA ASP A 318 -19.79 19.96 -18.41
C ASP A 318 -19.60 21.46 -18.70
N LYS A 319 -20.67 22.20 -19.00
CA LYS A 319 -20.60 23.64 -19.29
C LYS A 319 -21.59 24.54 -18.55
N GLN A 320 -22.44 24.03 -17.67
CA GLN A 320 -23.48 24.90 -17.07
C GLN A 320 -23.71 24.83 -15.58
N ASN A 321 -23.10 23.89 -14.85
CA ASN A 321 -23.04 23.98 -13.39
C ASN A 321 -21.60 23.65 -13.00
N GLY A 322 -20.94 24.50 -12.20
CA GLY A 322 -19.62 24.25 -11.64
C GLY A 322 -19.63 22.98 -10.79
N SER A 323 -19.51 21.84 -11.47
CA SER A 323 -19.45 20.53 -10.84
C SER A 323 -18.10 20.44 -10.15
N GLY A 324 -18.13 20.18 -8.84
CA GLY A 324 -16.95 19.97 -8.00
C GLY A 324 -16.24 18.65 -8.32
N LEU A 325 -15.93 18.43 -9.60
CA LEU A 325 -15.01 17.39 -10.05
C LEU A 325 -13.60 17.96 -9.96
N SER A 326 -12.72 17.23 -9.28
CA SER A 326 -11.32 17.60 -9.13
C SER A 326 -10.66 17.74 -10.51
N PRO A 327 -9.76 18.74 -10.73
CA PRO A 327 -8.92 18.77 -11.92
C PRO A 327 -7.98 17.56 -12.00
N ASP A 328 -7.75 16.86 -10.88
CA ASP A 328 -7.08 15.57 -10.85
C ASP A 328 -8.11 14.45 -11.12
N PRO A 329 -7.98 13.74 -12.25
CA PRO A 329 -8.99 12.81 -12.71
C PRO A 329 -9.11 11.55 -11.85
N ASP A 330 -8.11 11.18 -11.05
CA ASP A 330 -8.17 9.97 -10.20
C ASP A 330 -8.25 10.33 -8.71
N ALA A 331 -8.50 11.60 -8.36
CA ALA A 331 -8.56 12.06 -6.97
C ALA A 331 -9.58 11.28 -6.13
N ALA A 332 -10.80 11.06 -6.61
CA ALA A 332 -11.82 10.33 -5.86
C ALA A 332 -11.42 8.87 -5.59
N VAL A 333 -10.77 8.21 -6.56
CA VAL A 333 -10.23 6.84 -6.37
C VAL A 333 -9.12 6.87 -5.33
N ARG A 334 -8.20 7.84 -5.44
CA ARG A 334 -7.07 7.95 -4.52
C ARG A 334 -7.48 8.27 -3.09
N ASP A 335 -8.47 9.12 -2.91
CA ASP A 335 -8.95 9.61 -1.62
C ASP A 335 -9.94 8.64 -0.97
N THR A 336 -10.32 7.57 -1.69
CA THR A 336 -11.12 6.47 -1.14
C THR A 336 -10.39 5.85 0.06
N PRO A 337 -11.09 5.68 1.20
CA PRO A 337 -10.52 5.02 2.36
C PRO A 337 -10.09 3.58 2.06
N TRP A 338 -8.95 3.19 2.60
CA TRP A 338 -8.49 1.80 2.59
C TRP A 338 -9.51 0.90 3.32
N ARG A 339 -9.60 -0.36 2.89
CA ARG A 339 -10.40 -1.40 3.55
C ARG A 339 -9.49 -2.36 4.31
N SER A 340 -9.08 -3.45 3.68
CA SER A 340 -8.18 -4.44 4.26
C SER A 340 -6.81 -3.86 4.62
N CYS A 341 -6.39 -2.77 3.99
CA CYS A 341 -5.16 -2.03 4.28
C CYS A 341 -5.33 -0.85 5.24
N LEU A 342 -6.52 -0.62 5.81
CA LEU A 342 -6.73 0.40 6.83
C LEU A 342 -5.94 0.06 8.11
N GLY A 343 -5.18 1.02 8.61
CA GLY A 343 -4.48 0.91 9.90
C GLY A 343 -5.36 1.32 11.07
N THR A 344 -5.11 0.74 12.24
CA THR A 344 -5.70 1.20 13.52
C THR A 344 -5.01 2.43 14.10
N VAL A 345 -3.90 2.85 13.49
CA VAL A 345 -3.16 4.06 13.81
C VAL A 345 -3.00 4.84 12.51
N GLU A 346 -3.33 6.12 12.52
CA GLU A 346 -3.17 7.02 11.37
C GLU A 346 -1.77 6.93 10.76
N GLY A 347 -1.70 6.90 9.44
CA GLY A 347 -0.46 6.72 8.68
C GLY A 347 0.01 5.26 8.56
N THR A 348 -0.32 4.36 9.49
CA THR A 348 0.13 2.97 9.39
C THR A 348 -0.59 2.19 8.28
N ARG A 349 0.06 1.13 7.78
CA ARG A 349 -0.42 0.26 6.70
C ARG A 349 -0.67 1.04 5.39
N GLY A 350 -1.92 1.34 5.06
CA GLY A 350 -2.34 2.20 3.96
C GLY A 350 -1.66 1.87 2.63
N TYR A 351 -1.02 2.88 2.04
CA TYR A 351 -0.44 2.78 0.70
C TYR A 351 0.57 1.65 0.53
N THR A 352 1.46 1.42 1.50
CA THR A 352 2.45 0.34 1.38
C THR A 352 1.81 -1.05 1.46
N CYS A 353 0.75 -1.21 2.27
CA CYS A 353 -0.06 -2.43 2.27
C CYS A 353 -0.76 -2.64 0.93
N GLY A 354 -1.37 -1.59 0.38
CA GLY A 354 -2.04 -1.63 -0.91
C GLY A 354 -1.07 -1.97 -2.05
N LEU A 355 0.13 -1.40 -2.03
CA LEU A 355 1.17 -1.62 -3.04
C LEU A 355 1.68 -3.07 -3.03
N TRP A 356 1.94 -3.65 -1.85
CA TRP A 356 2.24 -5.08 -1.74
C TRP A 356 1.09 -5.93 -2.29
N THR A 357 -0.15 -5.60 -1.93
CA THR A 357 -1.34 -6.30 -2.42
C THR A 357 -1.45 -6.24 -3.95
N LEU A 358 -1.19 -5.08 -4.55
CA LEU A 358 -1.13 -4.90 -6.01
C LEU A 358 -0.04 -5.77 -6.63
N PHE A 359 1.19 -5.73 -6.13
CA PHE A 359 2.30 -6.51 -6.70
C PHE A 359 2.04 -8.01 -6.64
N HIS A 360 1.51 -8.52 -5.52
CA HIS A 360 1.10 -9.92 -5.40
C HIS A 360 -0.06 -10.27 -6.35
N ALA A 361 -1.03 -9.37 -6.53
CA ALA A 361 -2.13 -9.56 -7.47
C ALA A 361 -1.68 -9.64 -8.93
N LEU A 362 -0.68 -8.83 -9.31
CA LEU A 362 -0.04 -8.88 -10.62
C LEU A 362 0.80 -10.15 -10.78
N ALA A 363 1.54 -10.57 -9.76
CA ALA A 363 2.36 -11.80 -9.79
C ALA A 363 1.48 -13.04 -10.02
N ALA A 364 0.33 -13.10 -9.33
CA ALA A 364 -0.63 -14.20 -9.49
C ALA A 364 -1.25 -14.27 -10.89
N ARG A 365 -1.15 -13.20 -11.70
CA ARG A 365 -1.71 -13.09 -13.06
C ARG A 365 -0.64 -12.79 -14.12
N ALA A 366 0.62 -13.07 -13.82
CA ALA A 366 1.72 -12.76 -14.73
C ALA A 366 1.48 -13.46 -16.10
N PRO A 367 1.58 -12.73 -17.22
CA PRO A 367 1.07 -13.22 -18.52
C PRO A 367 2.06 -14.12 -19.26
N GLY A 368 1.60 -15.26 -19.79
CA GLY A 368 2.40 -16.13 -20.64
C GLY A 368 3.40 -17.02 -19.89
N GLU A 369 4.22 -17.77 -20.63
CA GLU A 369 5.19 -18.72 -20.05
C GLU A 369 6.31 -18.01 -19.28
N ASP A 370 6.80 -16.89 -19.82
CA ASP A 370 7.85 -16.05 -19.22
C ASP A 370 7.28 -14.88 -18.40
N GLY A 371 6.00 -14.95 -18.02
CA GLY A 371 5.30 -13.85 -17.37
C GLY A 371 5.92 -13.41 -16.04
N GLY A 372 6.61 -14.33 -15.35
CA GLY A 372 7.30 -14.02 -14.10
C GLY A 372 8.48 -13.08 -14.30
N ALA A 373 9.26 -13.25 -15.38
CA ALA A 373 10.35 -12.35 -15.72
C ALA A 373 9.82 -10.94 -16.06
N VAL A 374 8.76 -10.87 -16.86
CA VAL A 374 8.08 -9.60 -17.20
C VAL A 374 7.57 -8.89 -15.94
N TRP A 375 6.96 -9.64 -15.02
CA TRP A 375 6.53 -9.10 -13.73
C TRP A 375 7.72 -8.57 -12.91
N PHE A 376 8.78 -9.35 -12.81
CA PHE A 376 9.95 -9.01 -11.99
C PHE A 376 10.61 -7.72 -12.48
N ASP A 377 10.90 -7.63 -13.77
CA ASP A 377 11.53 -6.45 -14.39
C ASP A 377 10.67 -5.19 -14.21
N ALA A 378 9.35 -5.31 -14.42
CA ALA A 378 8.43 -4.19 -14.26
C ALA A 378 8.31 -3.73 -12.81
N ILE A 379 8.26 -4.64 -11.82
CA ILE A 379 8.19 -4.26 -10.40
C ILE A 379 9.52 -3.68 -9.91
N VAL A 380 10.65 -4.27 -10.28
CA VAL A 380 11.98 -3.75 -9.90
C VAL A 380 12.20 -2.36 -10.49
N GLY A 381 11.94 -2.19 -11.79
CA GLY A 381 12.06 -0.88 -12.45
C GLY A 381 11.11 0.16 -11.86
N TRP A 382 9.88 -0.24 -11.48
CA TRP A 382 8.97 0.68 -10.81
C TRP A 382 9.49 1.10 -9.43
N ILE A 383 9.96 0.14 -8.63
CA ILE A 383 10.50 0.42 -7.29
C ILE A 383 11.74 1.31 -7.39
N GLU A 384 12.65 1.03 -8.33
CA GLU A 384 13.88 1.79 -8.53
C GLU A 384 13.64 3.27 -8.84
N HIS A 385 12.63 3.57 -9.65
CA HIS A 385 12.44 4.91 -10.19
C HIS A 385 11.30 5.70 -9.58
N PHE A 386 10.26 5.04 -9.08
CA PHE A 386 9.01 5.69 -8.70
C PHE A 386 8.61 5.48 -7.24
N PHE A 387 9.25 4.57 -6.49
CA PHE A 387 8.88 4.40 -5.08
C PHE A 387 9.58 5.41 -4.17
N PRO A 388 8.86 6.35 -3.50
CA PRO A 388 9.49 7.49 -2.83
C PRO A 388 10.20 7.17 -1.50
N CYS A 389 9.96 6.01 -0.87
CA CYS A 389 10.67 5.67 0.38
C CYS A 389 12.09 5.16 0.06
N ASP A 390 13.11 6.00 0.22
CA ASP A 390 14.51 5.67 -0.12
C ASP A 390 15.04 4.43 0.61
N ASP A 391 14.79 4.33 1.92
CA ASP A 391 15.21 3.18 2.73
C ASP A 391 14.49 1.89 2.31
N CYS A 392 13.18 1.99 2.07
CA CYS A 392 12.37 0.86 1.62
C CYS A 392 12.82 0.38 0.23
N ARG A 393 13.03 1.32 -0.70
CA ARG A 393 13.53 1.09 -2.06
C ARG A 393 14.89 0.40 -2.03
N SER A 394 15.83 0.94 -1.26
CA SER A 394 17.18 0.37 -1.11
C SER A 394 17.14 -1.06 -0.60
N HIS A 395 16.31 -1.34 0.41
CA HIS A 395 16.14 -2.69 0.93
C HIS A 395 15.50 -3.65 -0.09
N PHE A 396 14.52 -3.18 -0.86
CA PHE A 396 13.89 -3.99 -1.91
C PHE A 396 14.89 -4.32 -3.03
N LEU A 397 15.61 -3.32 -3.52
CA LEU A 397 16.64 -3.49 -4.56
C LEU A 397 17.77 -4.39 -4.10
N ALA A 398 18.14 -4.36 -2.81
CA ALA A 398 19.11 -5.31 -2.26
C ALA A 398 18.60 -6.76 -2.34
N MET A 399 17.30 -7.02 -2.07
CA MET A 399 16.72 -8.36 -2.26
C MET A 399 16.61 -8.74 -3.74
N ALA A 400 16.28 -7.80 -4.61
CA ALA A 400 16.21 -8.03 -6.06
C ALA A 400 17.58 -8.31 -6.68
N GLY A 401 18.64 -7.67 -6.19
CA GLY A 401 20.01 -7.90 -6.63
C GLY A 401 20.61 -9.25 -6.22
N GLU A 402 19.93 -10.00 -5.33
CA GLU A 402 20.29 -11.39 -4.99
C GLU A 402 19.78 -12.39 -6.03
N VAL A 403 18.92 -11.98 -6.98
CA VAL A 403 18.27 -12.85 -7.97
C VAL A 403 19.19 -13.11 -9.17
N GLU A 404 19.40 -14.38 -9.50
CA GLU A 404 20.17 -14.80 -10.67
C GLU A 404 19.28 -14.98 -11.91
N SER A 405 19.92 -15.00 -13.09
CA SER A 405 19.20 -15.25 -14.34
C SER A 405 18.54 -16.64 -14.33
N GLY A 406 17.22 -16.67 -14.50
CA GLY A 406 16.43 -17.90 -14.46
C GLY A 406 15.76 -18.21 -13.13
N ASP A 407 15.99 -17.41 -12.07
CA ASP A 407 15.33 -17.59 -10.77
C ASP A 407 13.84 -17.20 -10.79
N VAL A 408 13.48 -16.20 -11.60
CA VAL A 408 12.11 -15.71 -11.75
C VAL A 408 11.72 -15.70 -13.21
N VAL A 409 11.12 -16.81 -13.68
CA VAL A 409 10.71 -16.97 -15.09
C VAL A 409 9.20 -17.08 -15.20
N THR A 410 8.59 -17.99 -14.43
CA THR A 410 7.16 -18.27 -14.52
C THR A 410 6.34 -17.43 -13.54
N ALA A 411 5.02 -17.34 -13.76
CA ALA A 411 4.10 -16.71 -12.81
C ALA A 411 4.17 -17.34 -11.40
N ARG A 412 4.49 -18.63 -11.30
CA ARG A 412 4.70 -19.31 -10.01
C ARG A 412 5.97 -18.79 -9.32
N ASP A 413 7.05 -18.60 -10.07
CA ASP A 413 8.32 -18.10 -9.52
C ASP A 413 8.17 -16.66 -9.03
N ALA A 414 7.47 -15.81 -9.79
CA ALA A 414 7.14 -14.45 -9.36
C ALA A 414 6.33 -14.43 -8.05
N GLN A 415 5.30 -15.27 -7.94
CA GLN A 415 4.52 -15.39 -6.69
C GLN A 415 5.39 -15.81 -5.51
N LEU A 416 6.22 -16.84 -5.68
CA LEU A 416 7.07 -17.34 -4.60
C LEU A 416 8.18 -16.35 -4.23
N TRP A 417 8.78 -15.67 -5.20
CA TRP A 417 9.78 -14.64 -4.94
C TRP A 417 9.16 -13.47 -4.19
N ALA A 418 8.04 -12.93 -4.67
CA ALA A 418 7.32 -11.84 -4.02
C ALA A 418 6.96 -12.20 -2.56
N TRP A 419 6.48 -13.43 -2.35
CA TRP A 419 6.13 -13.95 -1.03
C TRP A 419 7.34 -14.09 -0.11
N LYS A 420 8.45 -14.67 -0.59
CA LYS A 420 9.71 -14.79 0.17
C LYS A 420 10.28 -13.42 0.53
N ALA A 421 10.33 -12.50 -0.44
CA ALA A 421 10.79 -11.14 -0.23
C ALA A 421 9.93 -10.40 0.81
N HIS A 422 8.60 -10.48 0.70
CA HIS A 422 7.70 -9.86 1.66
C HIS A 422 7.84 -10.47 3.07
N ASN A 423 8.04 -11.79 3.20
CA ASN A 423 8.30 -12.42 4.50
C ASN A 423 9.68 -12.09 5.09
N LYS A 424 10.71 -11.86 4.26
CA LYS A 424 12.01 -11.33 4.70
C LYS A 424 11.84 -9.93 5.30
N VAL A 425 11.02 -9.08 4.67
CA VAL A 425 10.63 -7.76 5.22
C VAL A 425 9.85 -7.91 6.52
N ASN A 426 8.85 -8.79 6.57
CA ASN A 426 8.06 -9.03 7.79
C ASN A 426 8.93 -9.49 8.95
N ALA A 427 9.88 -10.38 8.73
CA ALA A 427 10.80 -10.85 9.76
C ALA A 427 11.65 -9.70 10.34
N ARG A 428 12.23 -8.88 9.46
CA ARG A 428 13.03 -7.71 9.86
C ARG A 428 12.19 -6.69 10.64
N LEU A 429 10.99 -6.38 10.15
CA LEU A 429 10.11 -5.41 10.81
C LEU A 429 9.59 -5.94 12.15
N ALA A 430 9.24 -7.22 12.25
CA ALA A 430 8.84 -7.86 13.50
C ALA A 430 9.96 -7.79 14.57
N GLU A 431 11.21 -8.01 14.17
CA GLU A 431 12.36 -7.88 15.07
C GLU A 431 12.54 -6.44 15.55
N ARG A 432 12.38 -5.47 14.65
CA ARG A 432 12.44 -4.04 15.01
C ARG A 432 11.33 -3.66 16.00
N GLU A 433 10.09 -4.05 15.70
CA GLU A 433 8.92 -3.85 16.56
C GLU A 433 9.14 -4.46 17.96
N ALA A 434 9.64 -5.70 18.02
CA ALA A 434 9.91 -6.39 19.28
C ALA A 434 11.02 -5.73 20.12
N ASN A 435 11.99 -5.08 19.48
CA ASN A 435 13.07 -4.36 20.13
C ASN A 435 12.72 -2.89 20.44
N GLY A 436 11.49 -2.45 20.19
CA GLY A 436 11.08 -1.05 20.36
C GLY A 436 11.73 -0.09 19.36
N LEU A 437 12.44 -0.61 18.34
CA LEU A 437 13.08 0.18 17.29
C LEU A 437 12.08 0.47 16.18
N GLY A 438 11.84 1.74 15.87
CA GLY A 438 10.81 2.12 14.89
C GLY A 438 9.39 2.12 15.47
N ALA A 439 9.28 2.43 16.77
CA ALA A 439 8.02 2.68 17.43
C ALA A 439 7.29 3.83 16.70
N GLY A 440 6.25 3.49 15.95
CA GLY A 440 5.53 4.42 15.08
C GLY A 440 5.22 3.86 13.69
N SER A 441 5.98 2.88 13.19
CA SER A 441 5.71 2.27 11.87
C SER A 441 4.93 0.96 11.89
N GLY A 442 5.02 0.22 12.99
CA GLY A 442 4.21 -0.96 13.24
C GLY A 442 2.80 -0.60 13.71
N ASP A 443 1.79 -1.25 13.15
CA ASP A 443 0.41 -1.16 13.62
C ASP A 443 0.20 -2.22 14.72
N PRO A 444 -0.11 -1.84 15.98
CA PRO A 444 -0.26 -2.78 17.08
C PRO A 444 -1.33 -3.85 16.86
N ALA A 445 -2.37 -3.55 16.08
CA ALA A 445 -3.43 -4.52 15.75
C ALA A 445 -3.03 -5.48 14.63
N PHE A 446 -1.98 -5.17 13.88
CA PHE A 446 -1.51 -5.97 12.74
C PHE A 446 0.01 -6.23 12.82
N PRO A 447 0.47 -6.95 13.87
CA PRO A 447 1.89 -7.24 14.06
C PRO A 447 2.45 -8.03 12.88
N LYS A 448 3.71 -7.78 12.53
CA LYS A 448 4.35 -8.48 11.41
C LYS A 448 4.58 -9.95 11.78
N THR A 449 4.09 -10.85 10.93
CA THR A 449 4.24 -12.29 11.10
C THR A 449 4.74 -12.94 9.82
N GLN A 450 5.18 -14.19 9.93
CA GLN A 450 5.46 -15.01 8.77
C GLN A 450 4.14 -15.52 8.17
N TRP A 451 3.79 -14.99 7.00
CA TRP A 451 2.49 -15.15 6.35
C TRP A 451 2.54 -16.15 5.18
N PRO A 452 1.51 -16.97 4.92
CA PRO A 452 0.29 -17.10 5.72
C PRO A 452 0.52 -17.74 7.09
N ASP A 453 -0.30 -17.32 8.06
CA ASP A 453 -0.41 -18.05 9.31
C ASP A 453 -1.18 -19.37 9.13
N ALA A 454 -1.15 -20.23 10.16
CA ALA A 454 -1.80 -21.53 10.09
C ALA A 454 -3.34 -21.39 9.95
N SER A 455 -3.92 -20.30 10.47
CA SER A 455 -5.35 -20.01 10.29
C SER A 455 -5.69 -19.61 8.86
N ALA A 456 -4.79 -18.93 8.15
CA ALA A 456 -4.98 -18.54 6.76
C ALA A 456 -4.71 -19.70 5.79
N CYS A 457 -3.68 -20.51 6.06
CA CYS A 457 -3.36 -21.68 5.26
C CYS A 457 -2.57 -22.74 6.06
N GLU A 458 -3.29 -23.70 6.64
CA GLU A 458 -2.66 -24.81 7.35
C GLU A 458 -1.77 -25.66 6.43
N ALA A 459 -2.27 -25.95 5.21
CA ALA A 459 -1.55 -26.76 4.22
C ALA A 459 -0.22 -26.13 3.76
N CYS A 460 -0.09 -24.80 3.84
CA CYS A 460 1.11 -24.07 3.47
C CYS A 460 2.27 -24.33 4.44
N ARG A 461 1.97 -24.76 5.67
CA ARG A 461 2.98 -25.02 6.71
C ARG A 461 3.30 -26.51 6.70
N ALA A 462 4.53 -26.84 6.33
CA ALA A 462 4.96 -28.24 6.31
C ALA A 462 4.87 -28.84 7.73
N PRO A 463 4.44 -30.11 7.87
CA PRO A 463 4.28 -30.74 9.17
C PRO A 463 5.59 -30.70 9.98
N ILE A 464 5.49 -30.42 11.29
CA ILE A 464 6.63 -30.43 12.21
C ILE A 464 7.10 -31.88 12.35
N THR A 465 8.03 -32.32 11.52
CA THR A 465 8.68 -33.62 11.68
C THR A 465 9.86 -33.47 12.64
N GLY A 466 9.64 -33.82 13.91
CA GLY A 466 10.70 -33.91 14.93
C GLY A 466 10.34 -33.21 16.24
N ALA A 467 10.58 -33.88 17.37
CA ALA A 467 10.56 -33.25 18.68
C ALA A 467 11.77 -32.32 18.78
N GLY A 468 11.58 -31.02 18.54
CA GLY A 468 12.64 -30.03 18.75
C GLY A 468 13.15 -30.13 20.20
N ALA A 469 14.46 -30.21 20.35
CA ALA A 469 15.10 -30.17 21.66
C ALA A 469 14.74 -28.84 22.34
N ARG A 470 14.58 -28.85 23.67
CA ARG A 470 14.28 -27.64 24.46
C ARG A 470 15.30 -26.55 24.15
N GLY A 471 14.89 -25.51 23.42
CA GLY A 471 15.69 -24.33 23.11
C GLY A 471 15.91 -23.99 21.63
N GLU A 472 15.45 -24.81 20.67
CA GLU A 472 15.57 -24.46 19.24
C GLU A 472 14.54 -23.40 18.82
N LYS A 473 14.98 -22.35 18.10
CA LYS A 473 14.09 -21.36 17.47
C LYS A 473 13.08 -22.11 16.59
N LYS A 474 11.78 -21.82 16.71
CA LYS A 474 10.73 -22.38 15.84
C LYS A 474 10.97 -21.94 14.39
N ILE A 475 11.65 -22.76 13.60
CA ILE A 475 11.80 -22.55 12.16
C ILE A 475 10.47 -22.96 11.51
N VAL A 476 9.76 -21.99 10.90
CA VAL A 476 8.58 -22.29 10.08
C VAL A 476 9.06 -23.00 8.82
N ARG A 477 8.55 -24.21 8.56
CA ARG A 477 8.80 -24.92 7.31
C ARG A 477 7.61 -24.72 6.37
N TRP A 478 7.88 -24.53 5.09
CA TRP A 478 6.87 -24.20 4.08
C TRP A 478 6.73 -25.31 3.07
N ASP A 479 5.49 -25.57 2.66
CA ASP A 479 5.18 -26.30 1.43
C ASP A 479 4.95 -25.27 0.32
N GLU A 480 5.95 -25.08 -0.54
CA GLU A 480 5.92 -24.03 -1.57
C GLU A 480 4.86 -24.27 -2.65
N GLU A 481 4.44 -25.53 -2.89
CA GLU A 481 3.33 -25.83 -3.80
C GLU A 481 2.00 -25.40 -3.20
N ALA A 482 1.76 -25.73 -1.93
CA ALA A 482 0.57 -25.28 -1.21
C ALA A 482 0.55 -23.75 -1.07
N VAL A 483 1.70 -23.12 -0.83
CA VAL A 483 1.83 -21.65 -0.80
C VAL A 483 1.48 -21.05 -2.16
N ALA A 484 2.07 -21.51 -3.26
CA ALA A 484 1.77 -20.97 -4.59
C ALA A 484 0.28 -21.10 -4.94
N ALA A 485 -0.33 -22.25 -4.64
CA ALA A 485 -1.77 -22.46 -4.84
C ALA A 485 -2.62 -21.49 -3.99
N PHE A 486 -2.26 -21.30 -2.73
CA PHE A 486 -2.92 -20.35 -1.84
C PHE A 486 -2.81 -18.90 -2.34
N LEU A 487 -1.60 -18.47 -2.75
CA LEU A 487 -1.36 -17.13 -3.31
C LEU A 487 -2.21 -16.88 -4.55
N THR A 488 -2.28 -17.87 -5.45
CA THR A 488 -3.12 -17.79 -6.64
C THR A 488 -4.58 -17.56 -6.24
N VAL A 489 -5.16 -18.37 -5.35
CA VAL A 489 -6.57 -18.23 -4.94
C VAL A 489 -6.82 -16.90 -4.23
N TYR A 490 -5.99 -16.56 -3.24
CA TYR A 490 -6.13 -15.36 -2.41
C TYR A 490 -6.09 -14.09 -3.26
N PHE A 491 -5.10 -13.99 -4.15
CA PHE A 491 -4.92 -12.81 -4.99
C PHE A 491 -5.75 -12.85 -6.28
N HIS A 492 -6.27 -14.01 -6.69
CA HIS A 492 -7.25 -14.09 -7.79
C HIS A 492 -8.60 -13.47 -7.42
N GLY A 493 -8.86 -13.25 -6.12
CA GLY A 493 -10.14 -12.76 -5.64
C GLY A 493 -11.24 -13.81 -5.80
N VAL A 494 -10.88 -15.10 -5.84
CA VAL A 494 -11.86 -16.19 -5.89
C VAL A 494 -12.61 -16.20 -4.55
N GLY A 495 -13.88 -15.78 -4.57
CA GLY A 495 -14.69 -15.61 -3.37
C GLY A 495 -14.83 -14.15 -2.89
N ALA A 496 -14.13 -13.20 -3.52
CA ALA A 496 -14.27 -11.79 -3.22
C ALA A 496 -15.67 -11.25 -3.61
N PRO A 497 -16.26 -10.33 -2.82
CA PRO A 497 -17.44 -9.60 -3.25
C PRO A 497 -17.21 -8.98 -4.64
N ARG A 498 -18.19 -9.12 -5.53
CA ARG A 498 -18.12 -8.49 -6.85
C ARG A 498 -18.10 -6.97 -6.67
N LEU A 499 -17.06 -6.33 -7.19
CA LEU A 499 -17.10 -4.88 -7.41
C LEU A 499 -18.06 -4.64 -8.58
N GLU A 500 -19.31 -4.32 -8.26
CA GLU A 500 -20.35 -4.02 -9.25
C GLU A 500 -20.03 -2.68 -9.90
N LEU A 501 -19.80 -2.66 -11.20
CA LEU A 501 -19.78 -1.43 -11.99
C LEU A 501 -21.23 -1.13 -12.34
N GLY A 502 -21.67 0.11 -12.16
CA GLY A 502 -23.02 0.50 -12.54
C GLY A 502 -23.31 0.04 -13.98
N ASP A 503 -24.53 -0.47 -14.21
CA ASP A 503 -24.98 -1.33 -15.33
C ASP A 503 -25.07 -2.84 -15.02
N GLY A 504 -24.70 -3.27 -13.80
CA GLY A 504 -24.81 -4.67 -13.37
C GLY A 504 -23.74 -5.58 -13.99
N LYS A 505 -22.64 -4.99 -14.50
CA LYS A 505 -21.43 -5.72 -14.89
C LYS A 505 -20.45 -5.75 -13.72
N SER A 506 -19.92 -6.93 -13.44
CA SER A 506 -18.86 -7.11 -12.45
C SER A 506 -17.52 -6.62 -12.99
N ALA A 507 -16.73 -5.90 -12.18
CA ALA A 507 -15.33 -5.56 -12.48
C ALA A 507 -14.40 -6.78 -12.47
N LEU A 508 -14.88 -7.91 -11.92
CA LEU A 508 -14.22 -9.20 -11.97
C LEU A 508 -14.64 -9.96 -13.24
N GLY A 509 -13.65 -10.27 -14.08
CA GLY A 509 -13.81 -10.97 -15.34
C GLY A 509 -14.15 -12.45 -15.22
N ALA A 510 -15.27 -12.82 -14.58
CA ALA A 510 -15.80 -14.17 -14.73
C ALA A 510 -16.38 -14.34 -16.15
N PRO A 511 -16.01 -15.40 -16.89
CA PRO A 511 -16.76 -15.81 -18.07
C PRO A 511 -18.21 -16.09 -17.67
N LYS A 512 -19.16 -15.63 -18.49
CA LYS A 512 -20.51 -16.17 -18.42
C LYS A 512 -20.45 -17.65 -18.80
N ASP A 513 -20.99 -18.48 -17.91
CA ASP A 513 -21.38 -19.88 -18.11
C ASP A 513 -20.27 -20.93 -18.22
N GLY A 514 -20.17 -21.80 -17.20
CA GLY A 514 -19.25 -22.94 -17.26
C GLY A 514 -19.18 -23.84 -16.02
N VAL A 515 -20.25 -24.00 -15.23
CA VAL A 515 -20.31 -25.10 -14.26
C VAL A 515 -21.09 -26.25 -14.88
N LEU A 516 -20.35 -27.32 -15.15
CA LEU A 516 -20.84 -28.68 -15.34
C LEU A 516 -21.94 -28.99 -14.33
N ARG A 517 -23.20 -29.02 -14.78
CA ARG A 517 -24.30 -29.58 -14.00
C ARG A 517 -25.00 -30.64 -14.82
N ALA A 518 -24.73 -31.88 -14.45
CA ALA A 518 -25.45 -33.07 -14.89
C ALA A 518 -26.96 -32.85 -14.74
N LYS A 519 -27.69 -32.92 -15.86
CA LYS A 519 -29.15 -32.87 -15.86
C LYS A 519 -29.70 -34.18 -15.29
N LYS A 520 -30.25 -34.10 -14.08
CA LYS A 520 -31.18 -35.10 -13.55
C LYS A 520 -32.59 -34.69 -13.97
N GLU A 521 -33.21 -35.51 -14.80
CA GLU A 521 -34.60 -35.35 -15.22
C GLU A 521 -35.54 -35.53 -14.03
N SER A 522 -36.52 -34.64 -13.90
CA SER A 522 -37.78 -34.92 -13.20
C SER A 522 -38.89 -34.17 -13.92
N GLY A 523 -39.78 -34.93 -14.56
CA GLY A 523 -40.86 -34.40 -15.39
C GLY A 523 -41.99 -33.76 -14.58
N LYS A 524 -42.84 -33.03 -15.32
CA LYS A 524 -44.27 -32.91 -15.04
C LYS A 524 -45.03 -32.56 -16.33
N THR A 525 -46.08 -33.35 -16.50
CA THR A 525 -47.16 -33.46 -17.48
C THR A 525 -47.95 -32.20 -17.85
N GLY A 526 -48.52 -32.19 -19.07
CA GLY A 526 -49.83 -31.55 -19.39
C GLY A 526 -49.85 -30.60 -20.61
N SER A 527 -49.90 -31.12 -21.85
CA SER A 527 -51.10 -31.22 -22.73
C SER A 527 -51.52 -29.97 -23.52
N SER A 528 -51.24 -29.95 -24.84
CA SER A 528 -52.26 -30.00 -25.91
C SER A 528 -51.61 -30.25 -27.29
N ARG A 529 -52.34 -30.94 -28.18
CA ARG A 529 -51.96 -31.57 -29.47
C ARG A 529 -52.47 -30.74 -30.67
N PRO A 530 -52.35 -31.18 -31.96
CA PRO A 530 -51.24 -31.85 -32.67
C PRO A 530 -51.02 -31.30 -34.11
N ALA A 531 -49.90 -31.63 -34.77
CA ALA A 531 -49.88 -31.83 -36.23
C ALA A 531 -48.81 -32.86 -36.63
N LYS A 532 -49.22 -33.79 -37.49
CA LYS A 532 -48.53 -35.00 -37.96
C LYS A 532 -47.64 -34.70 -39.17
N ALA A 533 -46.62 -35.55 -39.38
CA ALA A 533 -45.96 -35.96 -40.65
C ALA A 533 -44.43 -36.00 -40.45
N PHE A 534 -43.62 -36.96 -40.90
CA PHE A 534 -43.78 -38.22 -41.61
C PHE A 534 -42.44 -38.97 -41.38
N PHE A 535 -42.47 -40.28 -41.15
CA PHE A 535 -41.30 -41.16 -41.03
C PHE A 535 -41.09 -41.84 -42.38
N PHE A 536 -39.88 -41.86 -42.95
CA PHE A 536 -39.50 -42.82 -44.00
C PHE A 536 -37.97 -43.03 -44.12
N LEU A 537 -37.58 -44.30 -43.97
CA LEU A 537 -36.48 -45.11 -44.55
C LEU A 537 -35.12 -44.43 -44.85
N ALA A 538 -33.97 -44.88 -44.32
CA ALA A 538 -33.30 -46.19 -44.39
C ALA A 538 -32.59 -46.51 -45.73
N PHE A 539 -31.26 -46.66 -45.61
CA PHE A 539 -30.31 -47.50 -46.35
C PHE A 539 -29.77 -47.17 -47.77
N ALA A 540 -28.43 -47.10 -47.79
CA ALA A 540 -27.45 -47.70 -48.73
C ALA A 540 -26.96 -46.91 -49.96
N ALA A 541 -25.65 -46.61 -49.97
CA ALA A 541 -24.74 -46.96 -51.07
C ALA A 541 -23.26 -46.94 -50.62
N LEU A 542 -22.51 -47.89 -51.16
CA LEU A 542 -21.15 -48.35 -50.85
C LEU A 542 -20.03 -47.56 -51.55
N ALA A 543 -18.86 -47.59 -50.88
CA ALA A 543 -17.49 -47.80 -51.39
C ALA A 543 -16.86 -46.82 -52.39
N ALA A 544 -15.70 -46.25 -52.03
CA ALA A 544 -14.38 -46.74 -52.49
C ALA A 544 -13.22 -45.96 -51.84
N TYR A 545 -12.06 -46.63 -51.71
CA TYR A 545 -10.75 -46.21 -51.16
C TYR A 545 -10.68 -46.13 -49.62
N GLY A 546 -10.08 -47.07 -48.86
CA GLY A 546 -8.83 -47.82 -49.07
C GLY A 546 -7.66 -46.89 -48.73
N VAL A 547 -6.98 -46.97 -47.58
CA VAL A 547 -6.01 -48.01 -47.24
C VAL A 547 -5.69 -48.04 -45.72
N LYS A 548 -5.77 -49.28 -45.19
CA LYS A 548 -5.03 -49.97 -44.11
C LYS A 548 -4.53 -49.23 -42.86
N THR A 549 -5.20 -49.60 -41.76
CA THR A 549 -4.79 -49.59 -40.37
C THR A 549 -3.68 -50.60 -40.04
N ASN A 550 -2.93 -50.36 -38.97
CA ASN A 550 -2.40 -51.44 -38.15
C ASN A 550 -2.61 -51.14 -36.66
N ARG A 551 -3.12 -52.15 -35.95
CA ARG A 551 -3.65 -52.13 -34.59
C ARG A 551 -2.56 -52.05 -33.52
N LEU A 552 -2.83 -51.27 -32.47
CA LEU A 552 -2.20 -51.43 -31.16
C LEU A 552 -2.64 -52.74 -30.50
N PHE A 553 -1.67 -53.47 -29.94
CA PHE A 553 -1.88 -54.49 -28.92
C PHE A 553 -1.46 -53.91 -27.55
N LEU A 554 -2.37 -54.00 -26.58
CA LEU A 554 -2.09 -53.83 -25.15
C LEU A 554 -1.42 -55.10 -24.62
N SER A 555 -0.33 -54.95 -23.85
CA SER A 555 0.12 -55.96 -22.90
C SER A 555 0.71 -55.29 -21.65
N SER A 556 0.16 -55.72 -20.52
CA SER A 556 0.55 -55.48 -19.13
C SER A 556 1.98 -55.92 -18.79
N GLY A 557 2.60 -55.29 -17.79
CA GLY A 557 3.64 -55.95 -16.98
C GLY A 557 4.70 -55.03 -16.37
N ASN A 558 4.66 -54.87 -15.05
CA ASN A 558 5.69 -54.27 -14.21
C ASN A 558 7.08 -54.94 -14.36
N ALA A 559 8.17 -54.15 -14.36
CA ALA A 559 9.27 -54.21 -13.38
C ALA A 559 10.62 -53.62 -13.88
N ARG A 560 11.15 -52.71 -13.05
CA ARG A 560 12.56 -52.51 -12.64
C ARG A 560 13.70 -52.22 -13.67
N ARG A 561 14.25 -51.01 -13.50
CA ARG A 561 15.68 -50.56 -13.54
C ARG A 561 16.64 -51.23 -14.54
N VAL A 562 17.15 -50.42 -15.48
CA VAL A 562 18.55 -50.50 -15.95
C VAL A 562 19.12 -49.08 -16.12
N LEU A 563 20.25 -48.87 -15.46
CA LEU A 563 21.21 -47.77 -15.56
C LEU A 563 21.94 -47.89 -16.91
N LEU A 564 22.05 -46.82 -17.72
CA LEU A 564 23.06 -46.76 -18.77
C LEU A 564 23.74 -45.39 -18.81
N LEU A 565 25.01 -45.42 -18.43
CA LEU A 565 26.04 -44.42 -18.72
C LEU A 565 26.20 -44.27 -20.23
N ILE A 566 26.23 -43.04 -20.75
CA ILE A 566 26.94 -42.74 -21.99
C ILE A 566 28.03 -41.71 -21.72
N ARG A 567 29.19 -42.12 -22.18
CA ARG A 567 30.56 -41.66 -21.95
C ARG A 567 30.88 -40.52 -22.91
N GLY A 568 31.50 -39.47 -22.40
CA GLY A 568 32.09 -38.40 -23.21
C GLY A 568 33.25 -38.91 -24.06
N GLY A 569 33.35 -38.38 -25.28
CA GLY A 569 34.51 -38.53 -26.17
C GLY A 569 35.14 -37.16 -26.43
N LYS A 570 36.39 -37.00 -26.03
CA LYS A 570 37.31 -35.93 -26.44
C LYS A 570 38.20 -36.42 -27.58
N SER A 571 38.58 -35.49 -28.47
CA SER A 571 39.79 -35.37 -29.33
C SER A 571 39.39 -34.87 -30.72
N SER A 572 40.09 -33.97 -31.41
CA SER A 572 41.49 -33.54 -31.34
C SER A 572 41.70 -32.07 -31.75
N VAL A 573 42.81 -31.51 -31.27
CA VAL A 573 43.42 -30.22 -31.58
C VAL A 573 44.14 -30.25 -32.94
N GLY A 574 44.17 -29.10 -33.64
CA GLY A 574 45.41 -28.61 -34.28
C GLY A 574 45.31 -28.08 -35.71
N GLY A 575 45.63 -26.80 -35.91
CA GLY A 575 46.45 -26.38 -37.05
C GLY A 575 46.15 -25.03 -37.71
N LYS A 576 46.89 -24.00 -37.25
CA LYS A 576 47.23 -22.70 -37.87
C LYS A 576 46.19 -21.60 -37.93
#